data_AF-A0A2S5GCZ2-F1
#
_entry.id   AF-A0A2S5GCZ2-F1
#
_cell.length_a   1.000
_cell.length_b   1.000
_cell.length_c   1.000
_cell.angle_alpha   90.00
_cell.angle_beta   90.00
_cell.angle_gamma   90.00
#
_symmetry.space_group_name_H-M   'P 1'
#
loop_
_entity.id
_entity.type
_entity.pdbx_description
1 polymer ?
#
loop_
_entity_poly.entity_id
_entity_poly.type
_entity_poly.pdbx_seq_one_letter_code
_entity_poly.pdbx_strand_id
1 'polypeptide(L)' 'MNKAKASLLFFIGGVILWLVKIVFGLEPPIWLTFVLGAAGLAFAIAGRHTVLIICNSALMISVFILMLVENYFQG' A
#
# COMPACT_ATOMS: atom_id res chain seq x y z
N MET A 1 -10.49 -18.34 5.36
CA MET A 1 -10.62 -17.09 4.58
C MET A 1 -9.95 -17.26 3.22
N ASN A 2 -10.56 -16.83 2.12
CA ASN A 2 -9.94 -16.94 0.79
C ASN A 2 -8.73 -15.99 0.70
N LYS A 3 -7.53 -16.51 0.40
CA LYS A 3 -6.26 -15.77 0.39
C LYS A 3 -6.29 -14.58 -0.57
N ALA A 4 -6.90 -14.73 -1.74
CA ALA A 4 -7.05 -13.64 -2.70
C ALA A 4 -7.99 -12.55 -2.18
N LYS A 5 -9.08 -12.92 -1.50
CA LYS A 5 -9.98 -11.95 -0.86
C LYS A 5 -9.29 -11.18 0.27
N ALA A 6 -8.49 -11.88 1.08
CA ALA A 6 -7.69 -11.25 2.14
C ALA A 6 -6.70 -10.24 1.55
N SER A 7 -5.93 -10.66 0.53
CA SER A 7 -4.99 -9.80 -0.19
C SER A 7 -5.67 -8.57 -0.81
N LEU A 8 -6.82 -8.75 -1.45
CA LEU A 8 -7.61 -7.66 -2.01
C LEU A 8 -8.09 -6.68 -0.94
N LEU A 9 -8.53 -7.18 0.23
CA LEU A 9 -9.01 -6.34 1.32
C LEU A 9 -7.88 -5.47 1.90
N PHE A 10 -6.68 -6.03 2.07
CA PHE A 10 -5.49 -5.27 2.46
C PHE A 10 -5.09 -4.25 1.39
N PHE A 11 -5.14 -4.62 0.11
CA PHE A 11 -4.86 -3.70 -0.99
C PHE A 11 -5.83 -2.52 -1.02
N ILE A 12 -7.15 -2.77 -0.94
CA ILE A 12 -8.18 -1.72 -0.93
C ILE A 12 -7.99 -0.81 0.29
N GLY A 13 -7.78 -1.38 1.48
CA GLY A 13 -7.53 -0.60 2.69
C GLY A 13 -6.30 0.30 2.56
N GLY A 14 -5.21 -0.21 1.99
CA GLY A 14 -4.00 0.57 1.75
C GLY A 14 -4.20 1.66 0.70
N VAL A 15 -4.93 1.42 -0.38
CA VAL A 15 -5.28 2.46 -1.38
C VAL A 15 -6.12 3.57 -0.75
N ILE A 16 -7.08 3.24 0.12
CA ILE A 16 -7.89 4.24 0.82
C ILE A 16 -7.01 5.13 1.70
N LEU A 17 -6.12 4.54 2.50
CA LEU A 17 -5.21 5.31 3.35
C LEU A 17 -4.23 6.15 2.53
N TRP A 18 -3.74 5.61 1.42
CA TRP A 18 -2.88 6.32 0.48
C TRP A 18 -3.59 7.55 -0.12
N LEU A 19 -4.85 7.40 -0.53
CA LEU A 19 -5.66 8.52 -1.02
C LEU A 19 -5.93 9.56 0.06
N VAL A 20 -6.24 9.12 1.29
CA VAL A 20 -6.44 10.03 2.43
C VAL A 20 -5.19 10.87 2.69
N LYS A 21 -3.99 10.28 2.62
CA LYS A 21 -2.73 11.02 2.73
C LYS A 21 -2.62 12.11 1.66
N ILE A 22 -2.89 11.77 0.40
CA ILE A 22 -2.75 12.72 -0.72
C ILE A 22 -3.77 13.85 -0.65
N VAL A 23 -5.01 13.55 -0.30
CA VAL A 23 -6.10 14.53 -0.29
C VAL A 23 -6.05 15.44 0.94
N PHE A 24 -5.71 14.89 2.11
CA PHE A 24 -5.80 15.62 3.38
C PHE A 24 -4.44 15.96 4.01
N GLY A 25 -3.32 15.49 3.46
CA GLY A 25 -1.97 15.82 3.94
C GLY A 25 -1.61 15.27 5.32
N LEU A 26 -2.35 14.30 5.85
CA LEU A 26 -2.13 13.76 7.21
C LEU A 26 -0.73 13.13 7.33
N GLU A 27 0.06 13.47 8.35
CA GLU A 27 1.46 13.03 8.50
C GLU A 27 1.66 11.54 8.84
N PRO A 28 0.96 10.92 9.82
CA PRO A 28 1.27 9.56 10.26
C PRO A 28 0.69 8.37 9.45
N PRO A 29 -0.36 8.45 8.61
CA PRO A 29 -1.00 7.26 8.06
C PRO A 29 -0.28 6.59 6.88
N ILE A 30 0.74 7.20 6.28
CA ILE A 30 1.37 6.63 5.06
C ILE A 30 2.16 5.34 5.34
N TRP A 31 2.73 5.20 6.54
CA TRP A 31 3.38 3.95 6.96
C TRP A 31 2.39 2.80 7.07
N LEU A 32 1.13 3.09 7.45
CA LEU A 32 0.09 2.06 7.52
C LEU A 32 -0.27 1.54 6.13
N THR A 33 -0.23 2.39 5.09
CA THR A 33 -0.34 1.95 3.69
C THR A 33 0.74 0.93 3.33
N PHE A 34 1.99 1.14 3.76
CA PHE A 34 3.08 0.20 3.52
C PHE A 34 2.83 -1.15 4.21
N VAL A 35 2.41 -1.12 5.48
CA VAL A 35 2.10 -2.33 6.26
C VAL A 35 0.95 -3.11 5.62
N LEU A 36 -0.11 -2.43 5.18
CA LEU A 36 -1.23 -3.05 4.49
C LEU A 36 -0.79 -3.65 3.14
N GLY A 37 0.04 -2.95 2.37
CA GLY A 37 0.64 -3.47 1.14
C GLY A 37 1.48 -4.73 1.40
N ALA A 38 2.30 -4.74 2.44
CA ALA A 38 3.13 -5.90 2.80
C ALA A 38 2.28 -7.11 3.22
N ALA A 39 1.24 -6.89 4.04
CA ALA A 39 0.29 -7.93 4.41
C ALA A 39 -0.45 -8.48 3.18
N GLY A 40 -0.96 -7.59 2.32
CA GLY A 40 -1.64 -7.94 1.09
C GLY A 40 -0.75 -8.72 0.12
N LEU A 41 0.53 -8.36 0.02
CA LEU A 41 1.56 -9.06 -0.75
C LEU A 41 1.79 -10.49 -0.22
N ALA A 42 1.92 -10.66 1.10
CA ALA A 42 2.11 -11.98 1.70
C ALA A 42 0.95 -12.92 1.38
N PHE A 43 -0.30 -12.44 1.47
CA PHE A 43 -1.48 -13.21 1.06
C PHE A 43 -1.55 -13.48 -0.44
N ALA A 44 -1.11 -12.52 -1.28
CA ALA A 44 -1.06 -12.68 -2.73
C ALA A 44 -0.06 -13.77 -3.16
N ILE A 45 1.13 -13.78 -2.54
CA ILE A 45 2.17 -14.80 -2.76
C ILE A 45 1.66 -16.16 -2.28
N ALA A 46 1.09 -16.24 -1.08
CA ALA A 46 0.52 -17.48 -0.54
C ALA A 46 -0.65 -18.03 -1.36
N GLY A 47 -1.33 -17.16 -2.11
CA GLY A 47 -2.41 -17.48 -3.05
C GLY A 47 -1.97 -17.60 -4.51
N ARG A 48 -0.68 -17.41 -4.83
CA ARG A 48 -0.11 -17.38 -6.19
C ARG A 48 -0.86 -16.46 -7.16
N HIS A 49 -1.32 -15.30 -6.68
CA HIS A 49 -2.15 -14.38 -7.46
C HIS A 49 -1.32 -13.23 -8.04
N THR A 50 -0.73 -13.44 -9.23
CA THR A 50 0.25 -12.53 -9.85
C THR A 50 -0.20 -11.07 -9.92
N VAL A 51 -1.46 -10.81 -10.29
CA VAL A 51 -1.99 -9.44 -10.35
C VAL A 51 -1.94 -8.75 -8.99
N LEU A 52 -2.34 -9.46 -7.92
CA LEU A 52 -2.35 -8.90 -6.57
C LEU A 52 -0.93 -8.76 -6.02
N ILE A 53 0.02 -9.60 -6.45
CA ILE A 53 1.44 -9.43 -6.12
C ILE A 53 1.93 -8.10 -6.69
N ILE A 54 1.67 -7.83 -7.97
CA ILE A 54 2.10 -6.58 -8.63
C ILE A 54 1.42 -5.37 -7.98
N CYS A 55 0.10 -5.42 -7.75
CA CYS A 55 -0.64 -4.32 -7.14
C CYS A 55 -0.15 -3.99 -5.73
N ASN A 56 0.04 -4.98 -4.86
CA ASN A 56 0.52 -4.75 -3.50
C ASN A 56 1.98 -4.26 -3.48
N SER A 57 2.84 -4.79 -4.35
CA SER A 57 4.22 -4.29 -4.50
C SER A 57 4.25 -2.84 -4.98
N ALA A 58 3.42 -2.47 -5.96
CA ALA A 58 3.31 -1.10 -6.45
C ALA A 58 2.82 -0.14 -5.36
N LEU A 59 1.85 -0.57 -4.55
CA LEU A 59 1.36 0.20 -3.39
C LEU A 59 2.45 0.40 -2.33
N MET A 60 3.30 -0.60 -2.08
CA MET A 60 4.44 -0.45 -1.17
C MET A 60 5.49 0.51 -1.73
N ILE A 61 5.83 0.40 -3.02
CA ILE A 61 6.80 1.26 -3.69
C ILE A 61 6.31 2.71 -3.70
N SER A 62 5.01 2.95 -3.92
CA SER A 62 4.45 4.31 -3.97
C SER A 62 4.60 5.07 -2.66
N VAL A 63 4.65 4.38 -1.52
CA VAL A 63 4.93 5.00 -0.21
C VAL A 63 6.32 5.64 -0.19
N PHE A 64 7.34 4.94 -0.67
CA PHE A 64 8.70 5.49 -0.72
C PHE A 64 8.83 6.63 -1.72
N ILE A 65 8.15 6.53 -2.87
CA ILE A 65 8.11 7.64 -3.85
C ILE A 65 7.49 8.88 -3.20
N LEU A 66 6.38 8.72 -2.48
CA LEU A 66 5.72 9.84 -1.82
C LEU A 66 6.61 10.48 -0.76
N MET A 67 7.28 9.67 0.07
CA MET A 67 8.25 10.17 1.06
C MET A 67 9.42 10.91 0.40
N LEU A 68 9.96 10.39 -0.71
CA LEU A 68 11.04 11.04 -1.44
C LEU A 68 10.60 12.43 -1.93
N VAL A 69 9.40 12.51 -2.51
CA VAL A 69 8.80 13.75 -2.98
C VAL A 69 8.61 14.74 -1.82
N GLU A 70 8.02 14.31 -0.71
CA GLU A 70 7.83 15.16 0.48
C GLU A 70 9.16 15.72 1.00
N ASN A 71 10.19 14.87 1.13
CA ASN A 71 11.50 15.32 1.61
C ASN A 71 12.22 16.24 0.61
N TYR A 72 12.03 16.04 -0.71
CA TYR A 72 12.63 16.91 -1.73
C TYR A 72 12.01 18.31 -1.73
N PHE A 73 10.70 18.42 -1.50
CA PHE A 73 9.99 19.71 -1.48
C PHE A 73 10.04 20.43 -0.13
N GLN A 74 10.37 19.74 0.96
CA GLN A 74 10.56 20.33 2.29
C GLN A 74 12.01 20.80 2.56
N GLY A 75 12.95 20.49 1.67
CA GLY A 75 14.35 20.92 1.72
C GLY A 75 14.63 22.24 1.00
#